data_AF-A0A8T7ELE0-F1
#
_entry.id   AF-A0A8T7ELE0-F1
#
_cell.length_a   1.000
_cell.length_b   1.000
_cell.length_c   1.000
_cell.angle_alpha   90.00
_cell.angle_beta   90.00
_cell.angle_gamma   90.00
#
_symmetry.space_group_name_H-M   'P 1'
#
loop_
_entity.id
_entity.type
_entity.pdbx_description
1 polymer ?
#
loop_
_entity_poly.entity_id
_entity_poly.type
_entity_poly.pdbx_seq_one_letter_code
_entity_poly.pdbx_strand_id
1 'polypeptide(L)'
;MANHKSALKRIRQTAKRREYNRTYRTRARTFIKKARAAIKAAPATADTIEAVKAAVRDLDKAASRGVIHPRNAARRKSRLMKQASRCAELGHHGININGRHLTSAVFVLHDLPSSQTAALRVRRLARLDFQPITHTPHRPQMLRGVGLFSSSRTLLMCTSSVRISPM
;
A
#
# COMPACT_ATOMS: atom_id res chain seq x y z
N MET A 1 -42.59 -4.08 -14.34
CA MET A 1 -42.68 -5.11 -13.28
C MET A 1 -41.99 -6.38 -13.75
N ALA A 2 -41.47 -7.21 -12.85
CA ALA A 2 -40.83 -8.48 -13.24
C ALA A 2 -41.88 -9.58 -13.30
N ASN A 3 -42.18 -10.08 -14.51
CA ASN A 3 -43.29 -11.01 -14.71
C ASN A 3 -42.87 -12.48 -14.56
N HIS A 4 -41.57 -12.79 -14.68
CA HIS A 4 -41.05 -14.15 -14.48
C HIS A 4 -40.78 -14.47 -13.00
N LYS A 5 -41.13 -15.69 -12.57
CA LYS A 5 -40.90 -16.18 -11.20
C LYS A 5 -39.42 -16.06 -10.77
N SER A 6 -38.49 -16.33 -11.69
CA SER A 6 -37.04 -16.20 -11.46
C SER A 6 -36.63 -14.75 -11.20
N ALA A 7 -37.19 -13.79 -11.94
CA ALA A 7 -36.91 -12.37 -11.78
C ALA A 7 -37.44 -11.83 -10.44
N LEU A 8 -38.66 -12.21 -10.04
CA LEU A 8 -39.23 -11.86 -8.72
C LEU A 8 -38.37 -12.41 -7.56
N LYS A 9 -37.79 -13.61 -7.71
CA LYS A 9 -36.84 -14.16 -6.73
C LYS A 9 -35.55 -13.33 -6.67
N ARG A 10 -34.98 -12.95 -7.82
CA ARG A 10 -33.76 -12.13 -7.88
C ARG A 10 -33.94 -10.74 -7.27
N ILE A 11 -35.11 -10.11 -7.46
CA ILE A 11 -35.43 -8.82 -6.82
C ILE A 11 -35.39 -8.95 -5.30
N ARG A 12 -36.09 -9.94 -4.74
CA ARG A 12 -36.11 -10.22 -3.29
C ARG A 12 -34.71 -10.48 -2.73
N GLN A 13 -33.91 -11.31 -3.40
CA GLN A 13 -32.53 -11.60 -3.00
C GLN A 13 -31.62 -10.37 -3.08
N THR A 14 -31.81 -9.51 -4.07
CA THR A 14 -30.99 -8.31 -4.28
C THR A 14 -31.29 -7.25 -3.24
N ALA A 15 -32.57 -7.06 -2.86
CA ALA A 15 -32.96 -6.17 -1.78
C ALA A 15 -32.27 -6.55 -0.46
N LYS A 16 -32.37 -7.82 -0.05
CA LYS A 16 -31.73 -8.33 1.18
C LYS A 16 -30.21 -8.17 1.16
N ARG A 17 -29.55 -8.55 0.05
CA ARG A 17 -28.09 -8.40 -0.09
C ARG A 17 -27.67 -6.93 -0.11
N ARG A 18 -28.47 -6.04 -0.71
CA ARG A 18 -28.18 -4.61 -0.76
C ARG A 18 -28.18 -4.01 0.64
N GLU A 19 -29.17 -4.34 1.46
CA GLU A 19 -29.26 -3.87 2.84
C GLU A 19 -28.08 -4.34 3.69
N TYR A 20 -27.78 -5.64 3.65
CA TYR A 20 -26.61 -6.20 4.33
C TYR A 20 -25.32 -5.50 3.87
N ASN A 21 -25.06 -5.44 2.57
CA ASN A 21 -23.86 -4.80 2.03
C ASN A 21 -23.77 -3.31 2.36
N ARG A 22 -24.91 -2.61 2.44
CA ARG A 22 -24.98 -1.19 2.80
C ARG A 22 -24.39 -0.97 4.18
N THR A 23 -24.78 -1.76 5.18
CA THR A 23 -24.31 -1.59 6.57
C THR A 23 -22.79 -1.67 6.71
N TYR A 24 -22.15 -2.72 6.18
CA TYR A 24 -20.69 -2.86 6.26
C TYR A 24 -19.96 -1.80 5.42
N ARG A 25 -20.50 -1.47 4.25
CA ARG A 25 -19.90 -0.45 3.38
C ARG A 25 -19.98 0.95 3.99
N THR A 26 -21.09 1.32 4.61
CA THR A 26 -21.24 2.62 5.27
C THR A 26 -20.36 2.70 6.50
N ARG A 27 -20.36 1.68 7.37
CA ARG A 27 -19.48 1.61 8.54
C ARG A 27 -18.01 1.80 8.17
N ALA A 28 -17.49 1.02 7.23
CA ALA A 28 -16.11 1.16 6.76
C ALA A 28 -15.81 2.56 6.21
N ARG A 29 -16.72 3.16 5.43
CA ARG A 29 -16.56 4.54 4.91
C ARG A 29 -16.53 5.58 6.03
N THR A 30 -17.38 5.43 7.05
CA THR A 30 -17.45 6.33 8.19
C THR A 30 -16.16 6.29 9.02
N PHE A 31 -15.65 5.10 9.34
CA PHE A 31 -14.38 4.98 10.08
C PHE A 31 -13.19 5.52 9.29
N ILE A 32 -13.14 5.31 7.96
CA ILE A 32 -12.12 5.95 7.11
C ILE A 32 -12.22 7.47 7.17
N LYS A 33 -13.44 8.04 7.14
CA LYS A 33 -13.64 9.49 7.24
C LYS A 33 -13.16 10.02 8.60
N LYS A 34 -13.49 9.33 9.70
CA LYS A 34 -13.05 9.66 11.05
C LYS A 34 -11.52 9.61 11.17
N ALA A 35 -10.89 8.53 10.72
CA ALA A 35 -9.43 8.40 10.73
C ALA A 35 -8.74 9.51 9.93
N ARG A 36 -9.26 9.86 8.75
CA ARG A 36 -8.71 10.98 7.95
C ARG A 36 -8.87 12.33 8.63
N ALA A 37 -9.97 12.55 9.36
CA ALA A 37 -10.16 13.79 10.11
C ALA A 37 -9.19 13.88 11.29
N ALA A 38 -9.02 12.79 12.05
CA ALA A 38 -8.07 12.71 13.16
C ALA A 38 -6.63 12.97 12.70
N ILE A 39 -6.19 12.32 11.62
CA ILE A 39 -4.84 12.51 11.05
C ILE A 39 -4.57 13.97 10.66
N LYS A 40 -5.60 14.71 10.21
CA LYS A 40 -5.46 16.12 9.82
C LYS A 40 -5.40 17.06 11.02
N ALA A 41 -6.13 16.75 12.09
CA ALA A 41 -6.26 17.64 13.24
C ALA A 41 -5.03 17.56 14.16
N ALA A 42 -4.59 16.36 14.50
CA ALA A 42 -3.49 16.14 15.42
C ALA A 42 -2.64 14.94 14.97
N PRO A 43 -1.51 15.19 14.27
CA PRO A 43 -0.59 14.12 13.93
C PRO A 43 0.04 13.54 15.21
N ALA A 44 0.15 12.21 15.27
CA ALA A 44 0.85 11.44 16.33
C ALA A 44 0.21 11.40 17.73
N THR A 45 -1.06 11.77 17.92
CA THR A 45 -1.77 11.51 19.19
C THR A 45 -2.24 10.05 19.33
N ALA A 46 -2.41 9.58 20.57
CA ALA A 46 -2.93 8.25 20.87
C ALA A 46 -4.30 8.00 20.19
N ASP A 47 -5.19 9.00 20.24
CA ASP A 47 -6.51 8.96 19.63
C ASP A 47 -6.47 8.73 18.11
N THR A 48 -5.50 9.34 17.43
CA THR A 48 -5.29 9.16 15.98
C THR A 48 -4.89 7.71 15.66
N ILE A 49 -4.02 7.11 16.48
CA ILE A 49 -3.59 5.72 16.32
C ILE A 49 -4.79 4.78 16.52
N GLU A 50 -5.61 5.02 17.53
CA GLU A 50 -6.81 4.22 17.80
C GLU A 50 -7.85 4.34 16.68
N ALA A 51 -8.09 5.55 16.17
CA ALA A 51 -9.00 5.79 15.05
C ALA A 51 -8.55 5.04 13.78
N VAL A 52 -7.24 5.04 13.49
CA VAL A 52 -6.67 4.28 12.36
C VAL A 52 -6.81 2.77 12.58
N LYS A 53 -6.50 2.27 13.78
CA LYS A 53 -6.68 0.85 14.13
C LYS A 53 -8.15 0.41 14.00
N ALA A 54 -9.10 1.24 14.44
CA ALA A 54 -10.53 0.98 14.28
C ALA A 54 -10.93 0.90 12.80
N ALA A 55 -10.46 1.83 11.96
CA ALA A 55 -10.72 1.82 10.52
C ALA A 55 -10.16 0.57 9.82
N VAL A 56 -8.96 0.12 10.21
CA VAL A 56 -8.35 -1.11 9.68
C VAL A 56 -9.18 -2.34 10.07
N ARG A 57 -9.55 -2.46 11.35
CA ARG A 57 -10.38 -3.58 11.83
C ARG A 57 -11.69 -3.71 11.05
N ASP A 58 -12.38 -2.59 10.82
CA ASP A 58 -13.65 -2.61 10.09
C ASP A 58 -13.48 -2.87 8.58
N LEU A 59 -12.38 -2.42 7.97
CA LEU A 59 -12.04 -2.76 6.59
C LEU A 59 -11.79 -4.26 6.42
N ASP A 60 -11.02 -4.86 7.33
CA ASP A 60 -10.67 -6.28 7.29
C ASP A 60 -11.92 -7.15 7.54
N LYS A 61 -12.81 -6.74 8.45
CA LYS A 61 -14.15 -7.36 8.64
C LYS A 61 -15.03 -7.27 7.40
N ALA A 62 -15.02 -6.15 6.69
CA ALA A 62 -15.81 -6.00 5.47
C ALA A 62 -15.24 -6.83 4.31
N ALA A 63 -13.92 -7.07 4.31
CA ALA A 63 -13.25 -7.93 3.34
C ALA A 63 -13.52 -9.42 3.60
N SER A 64 -13.43 -9.88 4.85
CA SER A 64 -13.72 -11.28 5.21
C SER A 64 -15.16 -11.67 4.93
N ARG A 65 -16.11 -10.73 5.09
CA ARG A 65 -17.53 -10.91 4.73
C ARG A 65 -17.81 -10.81 3.22
N GLY A 66 -16.81 -10.56 2.38
CA GLY A 66 -16.96 -10.44 0.93
C GLY A 66 -17.70 -9.19 0.44
N VAL A 67 -17.95 -8.20 1.31
CA VAL A 67 -18.65 -6.95 0.94
C VAL A 67 -17.73 -6.01 0.15
N ILE A 68 -16.43 -6.05 0.46
CA ILE A 68 -15.37 -5.31 -0.23
C ILE A 68 -14.32 -6.30 -0.71
N HIS A 69 -13.89 -6.18 -1.96
CA HIS A 69 -12.82 -7.02 -2.49
C HIS A 69 -11.51 -6.85 -1.66
N PRO A 70 -10.77 -7.93 -1.34
CA PRO A 70 -9.59 -7.87 -0.46
C PRO A 70 -8.53 -6.87 -0.97
N ARG A 71 -8.25 -6.86 -2.27
CA ARG A 71 -7.36 -5.86 -2.89
C ARG A 71 -7.83 -4.41 -2.70
N ASN A 72 -9.14 -4.15 -2.69
CA ASN A 72 -9.68 -2.81 -2.43
C ASN A 72 -9.50 -2.43 -0.95
N ALA A 73 -9.73 -3.36 -0.03
CA ALA A 73 -9.43 -3.16 1.39
C ALA A 73 -7.94 -2.87 1.62
N ALA A 74 -7.05 -3.67 1.04
CA ALA A 74 -5.60 -3.49 1.11
C ALA A 74 -5.14 -2.12 0.57
N ARG A 75 -5.69 -1.68 -0.58
CA ARG A 75 -5.39 -0.33 -1.12
C ARG A 75 -5.83 0.78 -0.16
N ARG A 76 -6.99 0.66 0.46
CA ARG A 76 -7.49 1.66 1.42
C ARG A 76 -6.66 1.69 2.68
N LYS A 77 -6.27 0.52 3.21
CA LYS A 77 -5.34 0.36 4.33
C LYS A 77 -3.99 1.02 4.04
N SER A 78 -3.37 0.69 2.90
CA SER A 78 -2.10 1.29 2.47
C SER A 78 -2.16 2.81 2.36
N ARG A 79 -3.24 3.37 1.78
CA ARG A 79 -3.42 4.82 1.67
C ARG A 79 -3.54 5.52 3.03
N LEU A 80 -4.27 4.93 3.98
CA LEU A 80 -4.38 5.48 5.33
C LEU A 80 -3.02 5.48 6.03
N MET A 81 -2.27 4.39 5.93
CA MET A 81 -0.94 4.29 6.56
C MET A 81 0.04 5.29 5.97
N LYS A 82 0.09 5.41 4.63
CA LYS A 82 0.93 6.43 3.97
C LYS A 82 0.58 7.85 4.39
N GLN A 83 -0.70 8.14 4.57
CA GLN A 83 -1.15 9.45 5.03
C GLN A 83 -0.71 9.73 6.48
N ALA A 84 -0.84 8.73 7.37
CA ALA A 84 -0.38 8.84 8.74
C ALA A 84 1.14 9.05 8.83
N SER A 85 1.93 8.27 8.07
CA SER A 85 3.39 8.43 8.00
C SER A 85 3.80 9.82 7.49
N ARG A 86 3.22 10.28 6.38
CA ARG A 86 3.52 11.62 5.83
C ARG A 86 3.17 12.74 6.82
N CYS A 87 2.03 12.65 7.50
CA CYS A 87 1.64 13.66 8.48
C CYS A 87 2.56 13.67 9.71
N ALA A 88 3.11 12.52 10.11
CA ALA A 88 4.14 12.46 11.14
C ALA A 88 5.46 13.09 10.66
N GLU A 89 5.89 12.82 9.43
CA GLU A 89 7.11 13.38 8.83
C GLU A 89 7.07 14.91 8.71
N LEU A 90 5.93 15.49 8.34
CA LEU A 90 5.76 16.94 8.20
C LEU A 90 5.86 17.72 9.53
N GLY A 91 5.71 17.04 10.67
CA GLY A 91 5.92 17.62 12.02
C GLY A 91 7.40 17.71 12.43
N HIS A 92 8.30 17.09 11.68
CA HIS A 92 9.75 17.18 11.87
C HIS A 92 10.31 17.98 10.69
N HIS A 93 10.65 19.26 10.88
CA HIS A 93 11.29 20.08 9.84
C HIS A 93 12.67 19.51 9.46
N GLY A 94 12.69 18.50 8.62
CA GLY A 94 13.89 18.01 7.94
C GLY A 94 14.06 18.79 6.64
N ILE A 95 15.10 19.62 6.57
CA ILE A 95 15.54 20.23 5.32
C ILE A 95 15.85 19.09 4.34
N ASN A 96 15.10 19.02 3.24
CA ASN A 96 15.34 18.05 2.17
C ASN A 96 16.58 18.48 1.39
N ILE A 97 17.71 17.85 1.68
CA ILE A 97 18.91 17.93 0.85
C ILE A 97 19.06 16.56 0.18
N ASN A 98 18.94 16.52 -1.16
CA ASN A 98 19.23 15.34 -1.99
C ASN A 98 18.36 14.09 -1.76
N GLY A 99 17.07 14.24 -1.40
CA GLY A 99 16.10 13.13 -1.47
C GLY A 99 16.28 12.02 -0.43
N ARG A 100 17.12 12.23 0.59
CA ARG A 100 17.24 11.34 1.76
C ARG A 100 16.70 12.06 2.99
N HIS A 101 15.61 11.57 3.55
CA HIS A 101 15.16 11.98 4.87
C HIS A 101 16.19 11.48 5.89
N LEU A 102 17.09 12.36 6.33
CA LEU A 102 17.80 12.12 7.57
C LEU A 102 16.78 12.30 8.68
N THR A 103 16.34 11.21 9.31
CA THR A 103 15.90 11.33 10.70
C THR A 103 17.06 11.99 11.42
N SER A 104 16.88 13.21 11.90
CA SER A 104 17.81 13.82 12.85
C SER A 104 17.79 12.99 14.13
N ALA A 105 18.46 11.84 14.10
CA ALA A 105 18.93 11.12 15.27
C ALA A 105 20.13 11.90 15.85
N VAL A 106 19.87 13.15 16.22
CA VAL A 106 20.64 13.93 17.17
C VAL A 106 19.64 14.41 18.22
N PHE A 107 18.97 13.45 18.85
CA PHE A 107 18.26 13.67 20.11
C PHE A 107 18.19 12.38 20.91
N VAL A 108 19.37 11.82 21.23
CA VAL A 108 19.65 11.16 22.51
C VAL A 108 21.14 11.33 22.75
N LEU A 109 21.56 12.46 23.32
CA LEU A 109 22.84 12.62 24.04
C LEU A 109 22.88 14.00 24.72
N HIS A 110 21.84 14.37 25.47
CA HIS A 110 21.92 15.52 26.38
C HIS A 110 21.20 15.28 27.71
N ASP A 111 21.37 14.08 28.26
CA ASP A 111 21.34 13.84 29.71
C ASP A 111 21.92 12.44 29.97
N LEU A 112 23.24 12.30 29.82
CA LEU A 112 23.99 11.25 30.49
C LEU A 112 24.71 11.91 31.68
N PRO A 113 24.42 11.53 32.93
CA PRO A 113 25.15 12.05 34.07
C PRO A 113 26.64 11.71 33.94
N SER A 114 27.45 12.72 34.17
CA SER A 114 28.89 12.84 33.98
C SER A 114 29.75 12.00 34.93
N SER A 115 29.48 10.70 35.07
CA SER A 115 30.23 9.86 36.03
C SER A 115 30.70 8.46 35.60
N GLN A 116 30.46 7.96 34.37
CA GLN A 116 30.92 6.59 34.01
C GLN A 116 31.51 6.39 32.59
N THR A 117 32.12 7.40 31.97
CA THR A 117 32.89 7.26 30.72
C THR A 117 34.39 7.02 30.93
N ALA A 118 34.75 6.10 31.85
CA ALA A 118 36.14 5.68 32.08
C ALA A 118 36.38 4.17 31.96
N ALA A 119 35.39 3.37 31.60
CA ALA A 119 35.57 1.93 31.40
C ALA A 119 34.93 1.50 30.08
N LEU A 120 35.78 1.30 29.06
CA LEU A 120 35.66 0.35 27.93
C LEU A 120 36.34 0.93 26.69
N ARG A 121 37.67 1.02 26.74
CA ARG A 121 38.52 1.16 25.56
C ARG A 121 39.79 0.32 25.69
N VAL A 122 39.69 -1.01 25.75
CA VAL A 122 40.70 -1.93 25.19
C VAL A 122 40.08 -3.31 24.87
N ARG A 123 39.81 -3.56 23.59
CA ARG A 123 39.81 -4.85 22.86
C ARG A 123 39.42 -4.49 21.41
N ARG A 124 40.28 -3.78 20.67
CA ARG A 124 41.37 -4.34 19.85
C ARG A 124 40.95 -5.65 19.17
N LEU A 125 40.43 -5.48 17.95
CA LEU A 125 40.78 -6.24 16.74
C LEU A 125 40.95 -7.76 16.91
N ALA A 126 39.91 -8.53 16.58
CA ALA A 126 40.02 -9.81 15.88
C ALA A 126 38.63 -10.29 15.42
N ARG A 127 38.58 -10.90 14.23
CA ARG A 127 37.43 -11.50 13.52
C ARG A 127 36.65 -10.56 12.60
N LEU A 128 37.35 -10.16 11.53
CA LEU A 128 36.75 -10.12 10.21
C LEU A 128 36.47 -11.57 9.77
N ASP A 129 35.28 -12.09 10.04
CA ASP A 129 34.81 -13.32 9.42
C ASP A 129 34.04 -12.96 8.14
N PHE A 130 34.80 -12.92 7.06
CA PHE A 130 34.35 -12.97 5.67
C PHE A 130 33.40 -14.19 5.51
N GLN A 131 32.11 -13.95 5.27
CA GLN A 131 31.20 -15.01 4.82
C GLN A 131 31.47 -15.26 3.32
N PRO A 132 31.78 -16.48 2.87
CA PRO A 132 31.93 -16.74 1.44
C PRO A 132 30.56 -16.62 0.75
N ILE A 133 30.53 -15.84 -0.34
CA ILE A 133 29.40 -15.81 -1.27
C ILE A 133 29.32 -17.20 -1.90
N THR A 134 28.40 -18.05 -1.45
CA THR A 134 28.06 -19.27 -2.17
C THR A 134 27.38 -18.85 -3.47
N HIS A 135 28.13 -18.87 -4.57
CA HIS A 135 27.57 -18.85 -5.90
C HIS A 135 26.64 -20.07 -6.03
N THR A 136 25.33 -19.82 -6.08
CA THR A 136 24.40 -20.81 -6.60
C THR A 136 24.65 -20.90 -8.11
N PRO A 137 24.94 -22.08 -8.68
CA PRO A 137 25.08 -22.20 -10.12
C PRO A 137 23.72 -21.91 -10.77
N HIS A 138 23.69 -20.86 -11.59
CA HIS A 138 22.57 -20.58 -12.47
C HIS A 138 22.28 -21.82 -13.32
N ARG A 139 21.07 -22.36 -13.18
CA ARG A 139 20.54 -23.42 -14.04
C ARG A 139 20.54 -22.91 -15.48
N PRO A 140 21.29 -23.51 -16.43
CA PRO A 140 21.28 -23.05 -17.81
C PRO A 140 19.87 -23.20 -18.37
N GLN A 141 19.31 -22.08 -18.83
CA GLN A 141 18.05 -22.08 -19.57
C GLN A 141 18.28 -22.90 -20.83
N MET A 142 17.58 -24.02 -20.96
CA MET A 142 17.51 -24.72 -22.23
C MET A 142 16.91 -23.78 -23.26
N LEU A 143 17.77 -23.38 -24.20
CA LEU A 143 17.45 -22.69 -25.43
C LEU A 143 16.39 -23.51 -26.17
N ARG A 144 15.12 -23.14 -25.99
CA ARG A 144 14.09 -23.45 -26.99
C ARG A 144 14.34 -22.48 -28.13
N GLY A 145 14.76 -23.03 -29.26
CA GLY A 145 15.17 -22.28 -30.45
C GLY A 145 14.14 -21.23 -30.85
N VAL A 146 14.57 -19.98 -30.84
CA VAL A 146 13.95 -18.93 -31.64
C VAL A 146 14.45 -19.14 -33.06
N GLY A 147 13.57 -19.70 -33.90
CA GLY A 147 13.77 -19.74 -35.34
C GLY A 147 13.96 -18.33 -35.86
N LEU A 148 15.13 -18.08 -36.43
CA LEU A 148 15.40 -17.02 -37.38
C LEU A 148 14.40 -17.16 -38.53
N PHE A 149 13.45 -16.24 -38.64
CA PHE A 149 12.77 -15.98 -39.89
C PHE A 149 12.88 -14.49 -40.21
N SER A 150 14.05 -14.15 -40.76
CA SER A 150 14.22 -12.95 -41.56
C SER A 150 13.40 -13.09 -42.84
N SER A 151 12.43 -12.21 -43.06
CA SER A 151 11.99 -11.83 -44.41
C SER A 151 11.12 -10.57 -44.33
N SER A 152 11.78 -9.43 -44.46
CA SER A 152 11.45 -8.40 -45.43
C SER A 152 10.11 -8.56 -46.16
N ARG A 153 9.08 -7.79 -45.76
CA ARG A 153 8.01 -7.41 -46.68
C ARG A 153 7.46 -6.02 -46.34
N THR A 154 8.13 -5.05 -46.95
CA THR A 154 7.52 -3.88 -47.63
C THR A 154 6.16 -3.38 -47.15
N LEU A 155 6.19 -2.16 -46.60
CA LEU A 155 5.32 -1.03 -46.94
C LEU A 155 4.30 -1.30 -48.08
N LEU A 156 3.00 -1.19 -47.78
CA LEU A 156 2.08 -0.40 -48.61
C LEU A 156 0.81 -0.02 -47.83
N MET A 157 0.68 1.29 -47.61
CA MET A 157 -0.53 2.12 -47.70
C MET A 157 -1.90 1.43 -47.55
N CYS A 158 -2.69 1.85 -46.56
CA CYS A 158 -4.12 2.11 -46.73
C CYS A 158 -4.64 2.95 -45.54
N THR A 159 -4.39 4.25 -45.61
CA THR A 159 -5.22 5.25 -44.94
C THR A 159 -6.59 5.26 -45.62
N SER A 160 -7.60 4.70 -44.97
CA SER A 160 -8.99 4.87 -45.39
C SER A 160 -9.79 5.43 -44.23
N SER A 161 -9.90 6.76 -44.27
CA SER A 161 -10.90 7.54 -43.59
C SER A 161 -12.29 6.95 -43.81
N VAL A 162 -13.00 6.62 -42.74
CA VAL A 162 -14.48 6.63 -42.76
C VAL A 162 -14.94 7.52 -41.62
N ARG A 163 -15.37 8.71 -42.04
CA ARG A 163 -16.21 9.66 -41.31
C ARG A 163 -17.43 8.94 -40.74
N ILE A 164 -17.67 9.10 -39.45
CA ILE A 164 -19.01 9.02 -38.87
C ILE A 164 -19.23 10.35 -38.16
N SER A 165 -19.97 11.24 -38.84
CA SER A 165 -20.52 12.44 -38.24
C SER A 165 -21.81 12.10 -37.47
N PRO A 166 -22.10 12.78 -36.36
CA PRO A 166 -23.36 12.62 -35.63
C PRO A 166 -24.49 13.44 -36.27
N MET A 167 -25.71 12.90 -36.20
CA MET A 167 -26.98 13.64 -36.16
C MET A 167 -27.56 13.42 -34.77
#